data_AF-A0A523QLJ3-F1
#
_entry.id   AF-A0A523QLJ3-F1
#
_cell.length_a   1.000
_cell.length_b   1.000
_cell.length_c   1.000
_cell.angle_alpha   90.00
_cell.angle_beta   90.00
_cell.angle_gamma   90.00
#
_symmetry.space_group_name_H-M   'P 1'
#
loop_
_entity.id
_entity.type
_entity.pdbx_description
1 polymer ?
#
loop_
_entity_poly.entity_id
_entity_poly.type
_entity_poly.pdbx_seq_one_letter_code
_entity_poly.pdbx_strand_id
1 'polypeptide(L)'
;MTYFVVGLAAQVNAHFGVLVPSDDIVAQQDSKTITLDVRFLHPMEGDYMEMEKPKKFGVIIRGANVDLLGTLKAKKGRGANQTKDFTYWQTMYKIKRPGDYTFYVEMKPYWEPAEDCYIIHYTKVC
;
A
#
# COMPACT_ATOMS: atom_id res chain seq x y z
N MET A 1 44.27 -13.20 26.23
CA MET A 1 43.86 -12.37 25.09
C MET A 1 42.35 -12.51 24.96
N THR A 2 41.57 -11.57 25.50
CA THR A 2 40.10 -11.63 25.44
C THR A 2 39.65 -10.94 24.17
N TYR A 3 39.06 -11.68 23.23
CA TYR A 3 38.49 -11.10 22.02
C TYR A 3 37.07 -10.60 22.32
N PHE A 4 36.84 -9.31 22.12
CA PHE A 4 35.53 -8.69 22.16
C PHE A 4 34.97 -8.70 20.74
N VAL A 5 33.90 -9.45 20.48
CA VAL A 5 33.20 -9.45 19.20
C VAL A 5 32.09 -8.41 19.28
N VAL A 6 32.20 -7.34 18.50
CA VAL A 6 31.10 -6.39 18.27
C VAL A 6 30.32 -6.88 17.06
N GLY A 7 29.08 -7.31 17.27
CA GLY A 7 28.16 -7.61 16.18
C GLY A 7 27.56 -6.31 15.63
N LEU A 8 27.79 -6.01 14.35
CA LEU A 8 27.03 -4.97 13.66
C LEU A 8 25.62 -5.51 13.37
N ALA A 9 24.60 -4.93 13.99
CA ALA A 9 23.23 -5.12 13.56
C ALA A 9 22.97 -4.23 12.33
N ALA A 10 22.85 -4.83 11.16
CA ALA A 10 22.38 -4.12 9.97
C ALA A 10 20.87 -3.87 10.12
N GLN A 11 20.46 -2.60 10.10
CA GLN A 11 19.03 -2.26 9.97
C GLN A 11 18.61 -2.57 8.53
N VAL A 12 17.93 -3.70 8.34
CA VAL A 12 17.27 -4.02 7.06
C VAL A 12 15.89 -3.37 7.11
N ASN A 13 15.78 -2.18 6.52
CA ASN A 13 14.49 -1.50 6.35
C ASN A 13 13.76 -2.14 5.16
N ALA A 14 12.83 -3.05 5.42
CA ALA A 14 11.98 -3.58 4.37
C ALA A 14 11.00 -2.49 3.89
N HIS A 15 10.58 -2.55 2.62
CA HIS A 15 9.65 -1.61 2.02
C HIS A 15 8.36 -2.32 1.62
N PHE A 16 7.20 -1.74 1.92
CA PHE A 16 5.90 -2.36 1.69
C PHE A 16 4.95 -1.43 0.94
N GLY A 17 4.53 -1.86 -0.25
CA GLY A 17 3.32 -1.35 -0.90
C GLY A 17 2.08 -1.97 -0.28
N VAL A 18 1.24 -1.17 0.38
CA VAL A 18 0.04 -1.66 1.07
C VAL A 18 -1.23 -1.13 0.40
N LEU A 19 -2.25 -1.98 0.37
CA LEU A 19 -3.60 -1.65 -0.09
C LEU A 19 -4.57 -2.01 1.04
N VAL A 20 -5.12 -0.99 1.70
CA VAL A 20 -5.90 -1.13 2.93
C VAL A 20 -7.33 -0.67 2.68
N PRO A 21 -8.33 -1.56 2.69
CA PRO A 21 -9.73 -1.16 2.66
C PRO A 21 -10.17 -0.67 4.05
N SER A 22 -11.24 0.13 4.10
CA SER A 22 -11.86 0.52 5.37
C SER A 22 -12.52 -0.66 6.08
N ASP A 23 -12.98 -1.65 5.31
CA ASP A 23 -13.62 -2.88 5.79
C ASP A 23 -13.27 -4.03 4.84
N ASP A 24 -12.90 -5.18 5.42
CA ASP A 24 -12.60 -6.41 4.67
C ASP A 24 -13.86 -7.24 4.37
N ILE A 25 -14.90 -7.09 5.20
CA ILE A 25 -16.19 -7.79 5.05
C ILE A 25 -17.30 -6.76 5.16
N VAL A 26 -18.11 -6.63 4.10
CA VAL A 26 -19.25 -5.70 4.06
C VAL A 26 -20.56 -6.48 4.12
N ALA A 27 -21.19 -6.49 5.29
CA ALA A 27 -22.47 -7.15 5.53
C ALA A 27 -23.65 -6.30 5.03
N GLN A 28 -24.87 -6.86 5.07
CA GLN A 28 -26.06 -6.24 4.50
C GLN A 28 -26.39 -4.87 5.11
N GLN A 29 -26.17 -4.68 6.41
CA GLN A 29 -26.49 -3.44 7.13
C GLN A 29 -25.39 -2.38 7.02
N ASP A 30 -24.20 -2.76 6.55
CA ASP A 30 -23.03 -1.86 6.54
C ASP A 30 -23.09 -0.86 5.38
N SER A 31 -22.25 0.18 5.48
CA SER A 31 -21.98 1.07 4.35
C SER A 31 -21.51 0.26 3.14
N LYS A 32 -22.13 0.52 1.98
CA LYS A 32 -21.70 -0.08 0.71
C LYS A 32 -20.60 0.71 0.03
N THR A 33 -20.16 1.81 0.62
CA THR A 33 -19.00 2.59 0.16
C THR A 33 -17.84 2.30 1.08
N ILE A 34 -16.80 1.71 0.53
CA ILE A 34 -15.52 1.49 1.23
C ILE A 34 -14.49 2.50 0.76
N THR A 35 -13.57 2.86 1.65
CA THR A 35 -12.38 3.64 1.29
C THR A 35 -11.23 2.68 1.07
N LEU A 36 -10.42 2.92 0.05
CA LEU A 36 -9.21 2.15 -0.25
C LEU A 36 -8.02 3.09 -0.19
N ASP A 37 -7.13 2.82 0.76
CA ASP A 37 -5.87 3.52 0.91
C ASP A 37 -4.74 2.71 0.31
N VAL A 38 -3.99 3.33 -0.58
CA VAL A 38 -2.78 2.79 -1.20
C VAL A 38 -1.60 3.58 -0.65
N ARG A 39 -0.73 2.90 0.11
CA ARG A 39 0.36 3.55 0.84
C ARG A 39 1.68 2.81 0.56
N PHE A 40 2.78 3.52 0.78
CA PHE A 40 4.12 2.96 0.76
C PHE A 40 4.78 3.25 2.12
N LEU A 41 5.29 2.23 2.80
CA LEU A 41 5.76 2.37 4.19
C LEU A 41 6.86 1.38 4.59
N HIS A 42 7.58 1.72 5.65
CA HIS A 42 8.42 0.81 6.44
C HIS A 42 7.52 -0.04 7.37
N PRO A 43 7.62 -1.38 7.33
CA PRO A 43 6.80 -2.27 8.14
C PRO A 43 7.25 -2.20 9.60
N MET A 44 6.36 -2.51 10.55
CA MET A 44 6.58 -2.38 12.00
C MET A 44 6.57 -0.93 12.51
N GLU A 45 7.39 -0.03 11.96
CA GLU A 45 7.34 1.39 12.35
C GLU A 45 6.07 2.09 11.83
N GLY A 46 5.56 1.63 10.69
CA GLY A 46 4.41 2.26 10.03
C GLY A 46 4.75 3.63 9.45
N ASP A 47 6.04 3.91 9.27
CA ASP A 47 6.55 5.16 8.74
C ASP A 47 6.30 5.22 7.23
N TYR A 48 5.68 6.30 6.79
CA TYR A 48 5.28 6.48 5.40
C TYR A 48 6.49 6.87 4.56
N MET A 49 6.46 6.44 3.32
CA MET A 49 7.39 6.85 2.28
C MET A 49 6.62 7.62 1.21
N GLU A 50 7.34 8.45 0.45
CA GLU A 50 6.70 9.19 -0.65
C GLU A 50 6.26 8.20 -1.73
N MET A 51 4.96 8.16 -1.99
CA MET A 51 4.40 7.26 -2.99
C MET A 51 4.09 7.99 -4.29
N GLU A 52 4.86 7.70 -5.33
CA GLU A 52 4.50 8.09 -6.70
C GLU A 52 3.15 7.49 -7.10
N LYS A 53 2.45 8.14 -8.05
CA LYS A 53 1.17 7.62 -8.54
C LYS A 53 1.36 6.18 -9.06
N PRO A 54 0.52 5.21 -8.64
CA PRO A 54 0.61 3.84 -9.12
C PRO A 54 0.57 3.75 -10.64
N LYS A 55 1.22 2.71 -11.18
CA LYS A 55 1.18 2.43 -12.62
C LYS A 55 -0.13 1.76 -13.02
N LYS A 56 -0.68 0.90 -12.17
CA LYS A 56 -2.04 0.35 -12.32
C LYS A 56 -2.74 0.30 -10.97
N PHE A 57 -4.04 0.50 -10.99
CA PHE A 57 -4.91 0.29 -9.85
C PHE A 57 -6.29 -0.11 -10.35
N GLY A 58 -6.88 -1.14 -9.79
CA GLY A 58 -8.13 -1.69 -10.29
C GLY A 58 -8.76 -2.71 -9.37
N VAL A 59 -9.87 -3.27 -9.83
CA VAL A 59 -10.59 -4.33 -9.14
C VAL A 59 -11.00 -5.41 -10.12
N ILE A 60 -10.81 -6.67 -9.73
CA ILE A 60 -11.30 -7.84 -10.45
C ILE A 60 -12.56 -8.33 -9.75
N ILE A 61 -13.65 -8.43 -10.50
CA ILE A 61 -14.95 -8.87 -9.98
C ILE A 61 -15.55 -9.84 -10.99
N ARG A 62 -15.78 -11.10 -10.59
CA ARG A 62 -16.31 -12.15 -11.48
C ARG A 62 -15.50 -12.30 -12.78
N GLY A 63 -14.17 -12.24 -12.68
CA GLY A 63 -13.26 -12.37 -13.82
C GLY A 63 -13.16 -11.12 -14.71
N ALA A 64 -13.99 -10.09 -14.49
CA ALA A 64 -13.90 -8.83 -15.21
C ALA A 64 -12.99 -7.85 -14.46
N ASN A 65 -12.07 -7.21 -15.17
CA ASN A 65 -11.20 -6.18 -14.63
C ASN A 65 -11.80 -4.79 -14.86
N VAL A 66 -11.82 -3.96 -13.82
CA VAL A 66 -12.25 -2.56 -13.86
C VAL A 66 -11.06 -1.69 -13.47
N ASP A 67 -10.64 -0.80 -14.38
CA ASP A 67 -9.62 0.20 -14.10
C ASP A 67 -10.16 1.27 -13.13
N LEU A 68 -9.40 1.55 -12.08
CA LEU A 68 -9.70 2.56 -11.07
C LEU A 68 -8.56 3.59 -10.95
N LEU A 69 -7.56 3.56 -11.83
CA LEU A 69 -6.37 4.41 -11.70
C LEU A 69 -6.72 5.91 -11.77
N GLY A 70 -7.73 6.25 -12.58
CA GLY A 70 -8.28 7.60 -12.70
C GLY A 70 -9.02 8.09 -11.46
N THR A 71 -9.43 7.19 -10.55
CA THR A 71 -10.21 7.55 -9.35
C THR A 71 -9.34 7.86 -8.14
N LEU A 72 -8.05 7.51 -8.19
CA LEU A 72 -7.10 7.79 -7.12
C LEU A 72 -6.90 9.30 -6.92
N LYS A 73 -7.08 9.73 -5.68
CA LYS A 73 -6.79 11.10 -5.21
C LYS A 73 -5.55 11.07 -4.33
N ALA A 74 -4.65 12.00 -4.57
CA ALA A 74 -3.49 12.20 -3.70
C ALA A 74 -3.97 12.69 -2.32
N LYS A 75 -3.36 12.13 -1.28
CA LYS A 75 -3.54 12.50 0.12
C LYS A 75 -2.17 12.67 0.78
N LYS A 76 -2.15 13.32 1.93
CA LYS A 76 -0.95 13.50 2.76
C LYS A 76 -1.17 12.84 4.10
N GLY A 77 -0.17 12.09 4.55
CA GLY A 77 -0.21 11.36 5.81
C GLY A 77 1.20 10.97 6.25
N ARG A 78 1.31 10.43 7.46
CA ARG A 78 2.59 10.09 8.08
C ARG A 78 2.41 9.04 9.18
N GLY A 79 3.48 8.34 9.51
CA GLY A 79 3.57 7.46 10.66
C GLY A 79 3.57 8.24 11.98
N ALA A 80 3.36 7.54 13.09
CA ALA A 80 3.26 8.17 14.41
C ALA A 80 4.54 8.92 14.83
N ASN A 81 5.70 8.46 14.34
CA ASN A 81 7.02 8.98 14.70
C ASN A 81 7.56 9.99 13.67
N GLN A 82 6.81 10.28 12.61
CA GLN A 82 7.24 11.18 11.54
C GLN A 82 6.73 12.59 11.77
N THR A 83 7.57 13.58 11.44
CA THR A 83 7.20 15.01 11.48
C THR A 83 6.84 15.56 10.10
N LYS A 84 7.25 14.86 9.03
CA LYS A 84 6.97 15.19 7.63
C LYS A 84 5.79 14.38 7.12
N ASP A 85 4.96 15.01 6.28
CA ASP A 85 3.91 14.32 5.53
C ASP A 85 4.43 13.78 4.19
N PHE A 86 3.92 12.60 3.83
CA PHE A 86 4.22 11.88 2.60
C PHE A 86 2.96 11.71 1.78
N THR A 87 3.11 11.68 0.45
CA THR A 87 1.99 11.38 -0.44
C THR A 87 1.61 9.92 -0.34
N TYR A 88 0.31 9.67 -0.20
CA TYR A 88 -0.31 8.38 -0.46
C TYR A 88 -1.55 8.57 -1.33
N TRP A 89 -2.17 7.49 -1.79
CA TRP A 89 -3.31 7.54 -2.70
C TRP A 89 -4.55 6.94 -2.08
N GLN A 90 -5.71 7.55 -2.35
CA GLN A 90 -6.98 7.09 -1.82
C GLN A 90 -8.05 7.09 -2.90
N THR A 91 -8.94 6.11 -2.87
CA THR A 91 -10.22 6.15 -3.59
C THR A 91 -11.37 5.73 -2.68
N MET A 92 -12.58 6.10 -3.05
CA MET A 92 -13.79 5.48 -2.51
C MET A 92 -14.39 4.58 -3.58
N TYR A 93 -14.89 3.41 -3.18
CA TYR A 93 -15.52 2.45 -4.08
C TYR A 93 -16.89 2.03 -3.53
N LYS A 94 -17.93 2.14 -4.37
CA LYS A 94 -19.29 1.71 -4.02
C LYS A 94 -19.53 0.28 -4.49
N ILE A 95 -19.61 -0.65 -3.54
CA ILE A 95 -20.03 -2.04 -3.74
C ILE A 95 -21.48 -2.03 -4.24
N LYS A 96 -21.69 -2.63 -5.42
CA LYS A 96 -23.00 -2.63 -6.08
C LYS A 96 -23.78 -3.92 -5.86
N ARG A 97 -23.09 -5.01 -5.54
CA ARG A 97 -23.66 -6.36 -5.37
C ARG A 97 -22.74 -7.24 -4.53
N PRO A 98 -23.28 -8.28 -3.86
CA PRO A 98 -22.46 -9.27 -3.18
C PRO A 98 -21.50 -10.01 -4.12
N GLY A 99 -20.38 -10.45 -3.55
CA GLY A 99 -19.33 -11.23 -4.21
C GLY A 99 -17.93 -10.77 -3.79
N ASP A 100 -16.92 -11.45 -4.30
CA ASP A 100 -15.52 -11.12 -4.00
C ASP A 100 -15.02 -9.99 -4.90
N TYR A 101 -14.35 -9.02 -4.28
CA TYR A 101 -13.76 -7.86 -4.97
C TYR A 101 -12.25 -7.88 -4.74
N THR A 102 -11.51 -8.42 -5.70
CA THR A 102 -10.04 -8.40 -5.61
C THR A 102 -9.51 -7.06 -6.09
N PHE A 103 -9.28 -6.13 -5.18
CA PHE A 103 -8.59 -4.87 -5.49
C PHE A 103 -7.10 -5.15 -5.62
N TYR A 104 -6.45 -4.45 -6.55
CA TYR A 104 -5.02 -4.61 -6.78
C TYR A 104 -4.34 -3.30 -7.15
N VAL A 105 -3.04 -3.23 -6.88
CA VAL A 105 -2.15 -2.14 -7.27
C VAL A 105 -0.85 -2.70 -7.86
N GLU A 106 -0.39 -2.08 -8.95
CA GLU A 106 0.99 -2.16 -9.45
C GLU A 106 1.63 -0.79 -9.17
N MET A 107 2.58 -0.75 -8.23
CA MET A 107 3.32 0.47 -7.94
C MET A 107 4.25 0.85 -9.10
N LYS A 108 4.64 2.12 -9.14
CA LYS A 108 5.72 2.53 -10.04
C LYS A 108 7.05 1.98 -9.50
N PRO A 109 7.96 1.48 -10.36
CA PRO A 109 9.27 1.04 -9.90
C PRO A 109 10.01 2.16 -9.17
N TYR A 110 10.70 1.83 -8.08
CA TYR A 110 11.62 2.75 -7.40
C TYR A 110 13.00 2.11 -7.29
N TRP A 111 14.04 2.94 -7.29
CA TRP A 111 15.42 2.50 -7.09
C TRP A 111 15.67 2.26 -5.59
N GLU A 112 16.16 1.07 -5.24
CA GLU A 112 16.56 0.70 -3.88
C GLU A 112 18.09 0.66 -3.79
N PRO A 113 18.76 1.71 -3.27
CA PRO A 113 20.22 1.76 -3.21
C PRO A 113 20.84 0.64 -2.37
N ALA A 114 20.14 0.16 -1.33
CA ALA A 114 20.65 -0.91 -0.48
C ALA A 114 20.69 -2.27 -1.21
N GLU A 115 19.86 -2.43 -2.25
CA GLU A 115 19.73 -3.67 -3.02
C GLU A 115 20.25 -3.53 -4.47
N ASP A 116 20.75 -2.35 -4.86
CA ASP A 116 21.27 -2.04 -6.19
C ASP A 116 20.32 -2.47 -7.33
N CYS A 117 19.01 -2.30 -7.11
CA CYS A 117 17.99 -2.72 -8.07
C CYS A 117 16.74 -1.83 -8.04
N TYR A 118 15.86 -2.03 -9.03
CA TYR A 118 14.52 -1.45 -9.01
C TYR A 118 13.54 -2.45 -8.42
N ILE A 119 12.70 -1.99 -7.50
CA ILE A 119 11.67 -2.81 -6.84
C ILE A 119 10.28 -2.36 -7.29
N ILE A 120 9.39 -3.33 -7.49
CA ILE A 120 7.97 -3.10 -7.79
C ILE A 120 7.15 -3.91 -6.80
N HIS A 121 6.23 -3.24 -6.11
CA HIS A 121 5.22 -3.93 -5.31
C HIS A 121 3.95 -4.18 -6.14
N TYR A 122 3.52 -5.44 -6.11
CA TYR A 122 2.21 -5.87 -6.58
C TYR A 122 1.40 -6.33 -5.37
N THR A 123 0.37 -5.57 -5.03
CA THR A 123 -0.41 -5.81 -3.82
C THR A 123 -1.87 -6.01 -4.18
N LYS A 124 -2.53 -6.97 -3.51
CA LYS A 124 -3.96 -7.21 -3.65
C LYS A 124 -4.63 -7.45 -2.30
N VAL A 125 -5.91 -7.12 -2.21
CA VAL A 125 -6.81 -7.42 -1.09
C VAL A 125 -8.16 -7.86 -1.64
N CYS A 126 -8.86 -8.73 -0.92
CA CYS A 126 -10.14 -9.32 -1.31
C CYS A 126 -11.23 -9.00 -0.28
#